data_AF-A0A535RQD1-F1
#
_entry.id   AF-A0A535RQD1-F1
#
_cell.length_a   1.000
_cell.length_b   1.000
_cell.length_c   1.000
_cell.angle_alpha   90.00
_cell.angle_beta   90.00
_cell.angle_gamma   90.00
#
_symmetry.space_group_name_H-M   'P 1'
#
loop_
_entity.id
_entity.type
_entity.pdbx_description
1 polymer ?
#
loop_
_entity_poly.entity_id
_entity_poly.type
_entity_poly.pdbx_seq_one_letter_code
_entity_poly.pdbx_strand_id
1 'polypeptide(L)'
;MTLLAVIVPVAILGALVLGAVMFFQRGAAGIDASPRPLLRVYLYLGSLVSILVLVAGLAQAVTGVLGAVSPDFTYGSSPGPVPGPVQVDGSTPPAVAPLRELQDQYDRRTRESLLQGITGALAGALFWAVHWYGRRTLETVEERTSSLRRGYYLLGTAIFGIASIVLVPMAVYNTLHWFLIPVAQFEFRQGAGESLAAAIAVVPFWILFLRIVLADYRSGRVPTEPMRTAPAS
;
A
#
# COMPACT_ATOMS: atom_id res chain seq x y z
N MET A 1 14.74 6.73 7.91
CA MET A 1 13.55 5.86 8.05
C MET A 1 12.57 6.55 8.99
N THR A 2 11.43 7.02 8.49
CA THR A 2 10.41 7.66 9.32
C THR A 2 9.69 6.60 10.15
N LEU A 3 9.29 6.94 11.38
CA LEU A 3 8.55 6.05 12.30
C LEU A 3 7.32 5.39 11.63
N LEU A 4 6.70 6.12 10.69
CA LEU A 4 5.59 5.68 9.83
C LEU A 4 5.95 4.51 8.89
N ALA A 5 7.19 4.47 8.38
CA ALA A 5 7.66 3.40 7.50
C ALA A 5 7.79 2.04 8.22
N VAL A 6 7.82 2.05 9.56
CA VAL A 6 7.85 0.84 10.40
C VAL A 6 6.46 0.58 11.00
N ILE A 7 5.76 1.61 11.47
CA ILE A 7 4.46 1.46 12.12
C ILE A 7 3.40 0.92 11.17
N VAL A 8 3.36 1.36 9.91
CA VAL A 8 2.35 0.88 8.95
C VAL A 8 2.51 -0.62 8.67
N PRO A 9 3.69 -1.15 8.29
CA PRO A 9 3.85 -2.59 8.11
C PRO A 9 3.66 -3.37 9.41
N VAL A 10 4.06 -2.84 10.57
CA VAL A 10 3.83 -3.50 11.87
C VAL A 10 2.35 -3.52 12.27
N ALA A 11 1.61 -2.44 12.02
CA ALA A 11 0.17 -2.37 12.28
C ALA A 11 -0.61 -3.26 11.31
N ILE A 12 -0.17 -3.35 10.05
CA ILE A 12 -0.71 -4.30 9.08
C ILE A 12 -0.42 -5.73 9.54
N LEU A 13 0.81 -6.04 9.95
CA LEU A 13 1.16 -7.34 10.52
C LEU A 13 0.30 -7.65 11.76
N GLY A 14 0.14 -6.68 12.65
CA GLY A 14 -0.68 -6.78 13.85
C GLY A 14 -2.14 -7.06 13.52
N ALA A 15 -2.71 -6.36 12.53
CA ALA A 15 -4.08 -6.60 12.06
C ALA A 15 -4.24 -7.96 11.37
N LEU A 16 -3.24 -8.41 10.61
CA LEU A 16 -3.21 -9.74 10.01
C LEU A 16 -3.18 -10.84 11.09
N VAL A 17 -2.34 -10.66 12.11
CA VAL A 17 -2.22 -11.57 13.26
C VAL A 17 -3.50 -11.57 14.09
N LEU A 18 -4.05 -10.40 14.41
CA LEU A 18 -5.28 -10.28 15.21
C LEU A 18 -6.48 -10.87 14.45
N GLY A 19 -6.58 -10.62 13.14
CA GLY A 19 -7.61 -11.17 12.28
C GLY A 19 -7.52 -12.69 12.17
N ALA A 20 -6.30 -13.23 12.06
CA ALA A 20 -6.07 -14.66 12.12
C ALA A 20 -6.46 -15.22 13.50
N VAL A 21 -6.00 -14.61 14.59
CA VAL A 21 -6.31 -15.04 15.97
C VAL A 21 -7.81 -15.02 16.25
N MET A 22 -8.53 -13.98 15.87
CA MET A 22 -10.00 -13.94 16.06
C MET A 22 -10.73 -14.98 15.20
N PHE A 23 -10.23 -15.28 14.00
CA PHE A 23 -10.76 -16.36 13.17
C PHE A 23 -10.54 -17.73 13.84
N PHE A 24 -9.38 -17.94 14.47
CA PHE A 24 -9.08 -19.16 15.22
C PHE A 24 -9.82 -19.26 16.57
N GLN A 25 -10.07 -18.13 17.26
CA GLN A 25 -10.75 -18.13 18.56
C GLN A 25 -12.27 -18.38 18.48
N ARG A 26 -12.92 -18.09 17.34
CA ARG A 26 -14.34 -18.45 17.13
C ARG A 26 -14.56 -19.96 16.94
N GLY A 27 -13.51 -20.75 16.77
CA GLY A 27 -13.55 -22.21 16.65
C GLY A 27 -13.23 -22.97 17.94
N ALA A 28 -13.59 -22.44 19.12
CA ALA A 28 -13.33 -23.05 20.43
C ALA A 28 -14.05 -24.40 20.69
N ALA A 29 -14.59 -25.05 19.66
CA ALA A 29 -15.09 -26.42 19.67
C ALA A 29 -14.31 -27.25 18.64
N GLY A 30 -13.13 -27.73 19.03
CA GLY A 30 -12.35 -28.72 18.27
C GLY A 30 -11.78 -28.23 16.94
N ILE A 31 -10.50 -27.88 16.93
CA ILE A 31 -9.78 -27.67 15.67
C ILE A 31 -9.58 -29.05 15.03
N ASP A 32 -10.40 -29.40 14.03
CA ASP A 32 -9.97 -30.39 13.06
C ASP A 32 -8.77 -29.79 12.32
N ALA A 33 -7.56 -30.11 12.78
CA ALA A 33 -6.28 -29.76 12.17
C ALA A 33 -6.07 -30.54 10.86
N SER A 34 -7.11 -30.57 10.02
CA SER A 34 -7.07 -31.14 8.69
C SER A 34 -6.13 -30.27 7.83
N PRO A 35 -5.26 -30.88 7.00
CA PRO A 35 -4.32 -30.14 6.15
C PRO A 35 -4.98 -29.13 5.19
N ARG A 36 -6.24 -29.39 4.81
CA ARG A 36 -6.99 -28.61 3.83
C ARG A 36 -7.36 -27.19 4.30
N PRO A 37 -8.02 -26.98 5.46
CA PRO A 37 -8.31 -25.62 5.95
C PRO A 37 -7.04 -24.80 6.22
N LEU A 38 -5.97 -25.43 6.71
CA LEU A 38 -4.67 -24.75 6.92
C LEU A 38 -4.09 -24.22 5.61
N LEU A 39 -4.08 -25.05 4.55
CA LEU A 39 -3.63 -24.64 3.23
C LEU A 39 -4.47 -23.49 2.67
N ARG A 40 -5.78 -23.49 2.90
CA ARG A 40 -6.65 -22.38 2.47
C ARG A 40 -6.30 -21.07 3.17
N VAL A 41 -6.13 -21.10 4.49
CA VAL A 41 -5.71 -19.90 5.26
C VAL A 41 -4.39 -19.37 4.73
N TYR A 42 -3.40 -20.25 4.53
CA TYR A 42 -2.12 -19.89 3.92
C TYR A 42 -2.30 -19.20 2.57
N LEU A 43 -3.12 -19.75 1.67
CA LEU A 43 -3.33 -19.17 0.34
C LEU A 43 -4.04 -17.81 0.37
N TYR A 44 -4.96 -17.61 1.31
CA TYR A 44 -5.64 -16.33 1.51
C TYR A 44 -4.69 -15.27 2.08
N LEU A 45 -3.88 -15.62 3.09
CA LEU A 45 -2.88 -14.73 3.67
C LEU A 45 -1.77 -14.40 2.64
N GLY A 46 -1.24 -15.42 1.96
CA GLY A 46 -0.24 -15.25 0.91
C GLY A 46 -0.76 -14.36 -0.22
N SER A 47 -2.02 -14.51 -0.63
CA SER A 47 -2.65 -13.60 -1.60
C SER A 47 -2.70 -12.16 -1.09
N LEU A 48 -3.08 -11.96 0.18
CA LEU A 48 -3.20 -10.61 0.76
C LEU A 48 -1.84 -9.93 0.86
N VAL A 49 -0.83 -10.64 1.37
CA VAL A 49 0.57 -10.16 1.43
C VAL A 49 1.09 -9.83 0.03
N SER A 50 0.81 -10.68 -0.96
CA SER A 50 1.22 -10.42 -2.34
C SER A 50 0.60 -9.15 -2.92
N ILE A 51 -0.67 -8.86 -2.60
CA ILE A 51 -1.31 -7.59 -2.99
C ILE A 51 -0.64 -6.40 -2.31
N LEU A 52 -0.26 -6.52 -1.03
CA LEU A 52 0.45 -5.44 -0.33
C LEU A 52 1.79 -5.14 -1.00
N VAL A 53 2.55 -6.17 -1.37
CA VAL A 53 3.81 -6.02 -2.14
C VAL A 53 3.54 -5.37 -3.50
N LEU A 54 2.49 -5.81 -4.21
CA LEU A 54 2.08 -5.22 -5.48
C LEU A 54 1.77 -3.73 -5.34
N VAL A 55 0.96 -3.34 -4.35
CA VAL A 55 0.57 -1.93 -4.11
C VAL A 55 1.79 -1.08 -3.73
N ALA A 56 2.69 -1.61 -2.89
CA ALA A 56 3.93 -0.92 -2.55
C ALA A 56 4.82 -0.72 -3.78
N GLY A 57 4.95 -1.73 -4.64
CA GLY A 57 5.65 -1.63 -5.92
C GLY A 57 5.02 -0.60 -6.86
N LEU A 58 3.69 -0.60 -6.98
CA LEU A 58 2.96 0.39 -7.78
C LEU A 58 3.19 1.82 -7.26
N ALA A 59 3.19 2.04 -5.94
CA ALA A 59 3.48 3.34 -5.36
C ALA A 59 4.89 3.83 -5.72
N GLN A 60 5.89 2.95 -5.67
CA GLN A 60 7.27 3.27 -6.07
C GLN A 60 7.39 3.52 -7.59
N ALA A 61 6.67 2.75 -8.41
CA ALA A 61 6.65 2.97 -9.85
C ALA A 61 6.03 4.32 -10.21
N VAL A 62 4.91 4.68 -9.58
CA VAL A 62 4.30 6.01 -9.75
C VAL A 62 5.23 7.11 -9.25
N THR A 63 5.93 6.90 -8.13
CA THR A 63 6.96 7.84 -7.63
C THR A 63 8.04 8.06 -8.69
N GLY A 64 8.58 6.99 -9.27
CA GLY A 64 9.57 7.09 -10.34
C GLY A 64 9.04 7.80 -11.59
N VAL A 65 7.80 7.54 -12.01
CA VAL A 65 7.17 8.24 -13.15
C VAL A 65 7.00 9.73 -12.85
N LEU A 66 6.53 10.10 -11.65
CA LEU A 66 6.42 11.49 -11.25
C LEU A 66 7.80 12.15 -11.18
N GLY A 67 8.81 11.44 -10.67
CA GLY A 67 10.19 11.89 -10.59
C GLY A 67 10.80 12.18 -11.97
N ALA A 68 10.45 11.39 -12.99
CA ALA A 68 10.89 11.63 -14.37
C ALA A 68 10.27 12.90 -14.98
N VAL A 69 9.09 13.32 -14.52
CA VAL A 69 8.38 14.52 -15.02
C VAL A 69 8.76 15.76 -14.21
N SER A 70 8.79 15.64 -12.88
CA SER A 70 9.11 16.73 -11.96
C SER A 70 9.87 16.18 -10.75
N PRO A 71 11.21 16.13 -10.83
CA PRO A 71 12.04 15.61 -9.75
C PRO A 71 11.90 16.42 -8.46
N ASP A 72 11.87 17.75 -8.54
CA ASP A 72 11.74 18.63 -7.38
C ASP A 72 10.41 18.38 -6.65
N PHE A 73 9.29 18.31 -7.38
CA PHE A 73 7.98 17.99 -6.79
C PHE A 73 7.98 16.63 -6.09
N THR A 74 8.72 15.67 -6.65
CA THR A 74 8.68 14.28 -6.19
C THR A 74 9.56 14.06 -4.98
N TYR A 75 10.84 14.47 -5.07
CA TYR A 75 11.87 14.19 -4.07
C TYR A 75 12.18 15.37 -3.15
N GLY A 76 11.60 16.54 -3.45
CA GLY A 76 11.91 17.79 -2.76
C GLY A 76 13.09 18.52 -3.38
N SER A 77 13.27 19.77 -2.97
CA SER A 77 14.37 20.62 -3.42
C SER A 77 15.30 20.97 -2.26
N SER A 78 16.61 20.91 -2.50
CA SER A 78 17.61 21.38 -1.54
C SER A 78 17.71 22.91 -1.52
N PRO A 79 18.14 23.52 -0.39
CA PRO A 79 18.44 24.95 -0.34
C PRO A 79 19.38 25.34 -1.48
N GLY A 80 19.15 26.53 -2.08
CA GLY A 80 19.99 27.04 -3.14
C GLY A 80 21.46 27.17 -2.70
N PRO A 81 22.43 27.20 -3.64
CA PRO A 81 23.84 27.34 -3.29
C PRO A 81 24.05 28.60 -2.44
N VAL A 82 24.57 28.44 -1.23
CA VAL A 82 25.10 29.57 -0.46
C VAL A 82 26.31 30.09 -1.25
N PRO A 83 26.40 31.40 -1.55
CA PRO A 83 27.60 31.95 -2.15
C PRO A 83 28.80 31.60 -1.28
N GLY A 84 29.69 30.74 -1.79
CA GLY A 84 30.95 30.44 -1.12
C GLY A 84 31.79 31.72 -1.01
N PRO A 85 32.71 31.80 -0.03
CA PRO A 85 33.65 32.91 0.01
C PRO A 85 34.35 33.03 -1.35
N VAL A 86 34.34 34.24 -1.93
CA VAL A 86 35.04 34.55 -3.18
C VAL A 86 36.51 34.18 -2.98
N GLN A 87 36.98 33.11 -3.63
CA GLN A 87 38.39 32.78 -3.59
C GLN A 87 39.17 33.85 -4.35
N VAL A 88 40.14 34.45 -3.67
CA VAL A 88 40.92 35.63 -4.11
C VAL A 88 41.75 35.34 -5.37
N ASP A 89 41.97 34.06 -5.69
CA ASP A 89 42.93 33.63 -6.71
C ASP A 89 42.30 33.42 -8.10
N GLY A 90 41.05 33.83 -8.32
CA GLY A 90 40.39 33.78 -9.63
C GLY A 90 40.05 32.37 -10.13
N SER A 91 40.46 31.32 -9.45
CA SER A 91 40.01 29.94 -9.67
C SER A 91 38.75 29.65 -8.87
N THR A 92 37.66 30.37 -9.14
CA THR A 92 36.34 29.99 -8.62
C THR A 92 35.96 28.66 -9.26
N PRO A 93 35.73 27.57 -8.50
CA PRO A 93 35.03 26.41 -9.05
C PRO A 93 33.69 26.93 -9.59
N PRO A 94 33.31 26.62 -10.84
CA PRO A 94 32.06 27.15 -11.38
C PRO A 94 30.91 26.67 -10.51
N ALA A 95 29.99 27.59 -10.15
CA ALA A 95 28.72 27.32 -9.47
C ALA A 95 27.82 26.29 -10.21
N VAL A 96 28.29 25.74 -11.34
CA VAL A 96 27.72 24.67 -12.15
C VAL A 96 27.89 23.29 -11.51
N ALA A 97 28.94 23.05 -10.71
CA ALA A 97 29.15 21.77 -10.01
C ALA A 97 27.97 21.34 -9.10
N PRO A 98 27.42 22.21 -8.21
CA PRO A 98 26.32 21.82 -7.33
C PRO A 98 24.99 21.55 -8.07
N LEU A 99 24.73 22.23 -9.19
CA LEU A 99 23.53 21.97 -9.99
C LEU A 99 23.58 20.63 -10.72
N ARG A 100 24.75 20.28 -11.28
CA ARG A 100 24.95 18.99 -11.94
C ARG A 100 24.83 17.83 -10.95
N GLU A 101 25.40 17.98 -9.75
CA GLU A 101 25.30 16.97 -8.71
C GLU A 101 23.85 16.76 -8.24
N LEU A 102 23.06 17.83 -8.09
CA LEU A 102 21.64 17.72 -7.75
C LEU A 102 20.85 16.97 -8.84
N GLN A 103 21.11 17.29 -10.11
CA GLN A 103 20.47 16.61 -11.23
C GLN A 103 20.85 15.13 -11.30
N ASP A 104 22.11 14.78 -11.08
CA ASP A 104 22.57 13.39 -11.02
C ASP A 104 21.91 12.63 -9.84
N GLN A 105 21.67 13.29 -8.70
CA GLN A 105 20.93 12.72 -7.59
C GLN A 105 19.47 12.44 -7.93
N TYR A 106 18.78 13.37 -8.60
CA TYR A 106 17.41 13.19 -9.06
C TYR A 106 17.28 12.07 -10.09
N ASP A 107 18.20 11.99 -11.04
CA ASP A 107 18.25 10.92 -12.04
C ASP A 107 18.45 9.56 -11.38
N ARG A 108 19.35 9.48 -10.38
CA ARG A 108 19.56 8.25 -9.61
C ARG A 108 18.30 7.85 -8.87
N ARG A 109 17.68 8.76 -8.09
CA ARG A 109 16.46 8.45 -7.32
C ARG A 109 15.31 8.02 -8.23
N THR A 110 15.13 8.69 -9.36
CA THR A 110 14.12 8.34 -10.37
C THR A 110 14.31 6.91 -10.88
N ARG A 111 15.53 6.55 -11.26
CA ARG A 111 15.83 5.19 -11.73
C ARG A 111 15.63 4.15 -10.63
N GLU A 112 16.06 4.46 -9.40
CA GLU A 112 15.91 3.58 -8.25
C GLU A 112 14.43 3.31 -7.92
N SER A 113 13.60 4.36 -7.84
CA SER A 113 12.15 4.23 -7.62
C SER A 113 11.45 3.45 -8.74
N LEU A 114 11.82 3.69 -10.01
CA LEU A 114 11.29 2.91 -11.14
C LEU A 114 11.69 1.44 -11.04
N LEU A 115 12.97 1.14 -10.79
CA LEU A 115 13.47 -0.23 -10.70
C LEU A 115 12.81 -0.96 -9.53
N GLN A 116 12.82 -0.38 -8.33
CA GLN A 116 12.18 -0.95 -7.15
C GLN A 116 10.67 -1.12 -7.35
N GLY A 117 10.03 -0.14 -7.98
CA GLY A 117 8.60 -0.16 -8.22
C GLY A 117 8.16 -1.23 -9.21
N ILE A 118 8.81 -1.28 -10.37
CA ILE A 118 8.49 -2.27 -11.42
C ILE A 118 8.79 -3.68 -10.91
N THR A 119 9.97 -3.91 -10.33
CA THR A 119 10.34 -5.24 -9.83
C THR A 119 9.42 -5.69 -8.68
N GLY A 120 9.12 -4.80 -7.74
CA GLY A 120 8.19 -5.06 -6.64
C GLY A 120 6.76 -5.33 -7.12
N ALA A 121 6.27 -4.56 -8.08
CA ALA A 121 4.93 -4.75 -8.65
C ALA A 121 4.82 -6.07 -9.41
N LEU A 122 5.81 -6.41 -10.25
CA LEU A 122 5.84 -7.68 -10.96
C LEU A 122 5.93 -8.87 -10.01
N ALA A 123 6.79 -8.80 -9.00
CA ALA A 123 6.89 -9.84 -7.98
C ALA A 123 5.56 -10.00 -7.23
N GLY A 124 4.98 -8.91 -6.72
CA GLY A 124 3.69 -8.94 -6.01
C GLY A 124 2.56 -9.49 -6.88
N ALA A 125 2.48 -9.10 -8.15
CA ALA A 125 1.50 -9.62 -9.10
C ALA A 125 1.69 -11.12 -9.36
N LEU A 126 2.93 -11.57 -9.55
CA LEU A 126 3.24 -12.98 -9.77
C LEU A 126 2.87 -13.83 -8.57
N PHE A 127 3.31 -13.45 -7.37
CA PHE A 127 2.97 -14.17 -6.14
C PHE A 127 1.46 -14.15 -5.89
N TRP A 128 0.78 -13.02 -6.16
CA TRP A 128 -0.67 -12.96 -6.04
C TRP A 128 -1.35 -13.91 -7.02
N ALA A 129 -0.90 -13.98 -8.27
CA ALA A 129 -1.46 -14.87 -9.28
C ALA A 129 -1.30 -16.35 -8.89
N VAL A 130 -0.13 -16.73 -8.35
CA VAL A 130 0.13 -18.09 -7.85
C VAL A 130 -0.83 -18.46 -6.72
N HIS A 131 -0.95 -17.60 -5.69
CA HIS A 131 -1.84 -17.88 -4.57
C HIS A 131 -3.32 -17.83 -4.98
N TRP A 132 -3.70 -16.92 -5.88
CA TRP A 132 -5.04 -16.86 -6.44
C TRP A 132 -5.40 -18.11 -7.22
N TYR A 133 -4.48 -18.61 -8.05
CA TYR A 133 -4.66 -19.87 -8.77
C TYR A 133 -4.80 -21.06 -7.80
N GLY A 134 -3.97 -21.12 -6.75
CA GLY A 134 -4.09 -22.12 -5.69
C GLY A 134 -5.44 -22.10 -4.98
N ARG A 135 -5.99 -20.92 -4.68
CA ARG A 135 -7.35 -20.80 -4.11
C ARG A 135 -8.41 -21.31 -5.07
N ARG A 136 -8.33 -20.88 -6.34
CA ARG A 136 -9.34 -21.21 -7.36
C ARG A 136 -9.42 -22.71 -7.65
N THR A 137 -8.30 -23.42 -7.55
CA THR A 137 -8.22 -24.87 -7.78
C THR A 137 -8.73 -25.69 -6.59
N LEU A 138 -8.60 -25.19 -5.36
CA LEU A 138 -9.00 -25.91 -4.14
C LEU A 138 -10.43 -25.61 -3.65
N GLU A 139 -11.03 -24.49 -4.07
CA GLU A 139 -12.35 -24.04 -3.59
C GLU A 139 -13.52 -24.80 -4.26
N THR A 140 -14.26 -25.58 -3.46
CA THR A 140 -15.57 -26.12 -3.86
C THR A 140 -16.67 -25.05 -3.86
N VAL A 141 -17.85 -25.36 -4.42
CA VAL A 141 -18.95 -24.39 -4.58
C VAL A 141 -19.45 -23.85 -3.23
N GLU A 142 -19.58 -24.70 -2.21
CA GLU A 142 -19.94 -24.30 -0.84
C GLU A 142 -18.82 -23.50 -0.16
N GLU A 143 -17.57 -23.78 -0.48
CA GLU A 143 -16.41 -23.10 0.11
C GLU A 143 -16.22 -21.66 -0.42
N ARG A 144 -16.80 -21.34 -1.58
CA ARG A 144 -16.78 -19.99 -2.19
C ARG A 144 -17.63 -18.96 -1.44
N THR A 145 -18.53 -19.39 -0.55
CA THR A 145 -19.35 -18.53 0.32
C THR A 145 -18.86 -18.53 1.78
N SER A 146 -17.69 -19.14 2.04
CA SER A 146 -17.11 -19.30 3.36
C SER A 146 -16.80 -17.98 4.06
N SER A 147 -16.92 -17.99 5.39
CA SER A 147 -16.47 -16.93 6.29
C SER A 147 -15.01 -16.53 6.09
N LEU A 148 -14.14 -17.44 5.65
CA LEU A 148 -12.73 -17.16 5.36
C LEU A 148 -12.57 -16.16 4.21
N ARG A 149 -13.35 -16.35 3.13
CA ARG A 149 -13.34 -15.43 1.98
C ARG A 149 -13.85 -14.05 2.37
N ARG A 150 -14.93 -14.00 3.15
CA ARG A 150 -15.47 -12.75 3.70
C ARG A 150 -14.45 -12.05 4.60
N GLY A 151 -13.81 -12.80 5.50
CA GLY A 151 -12.74 -12.31 6.37
C GLY A 151 -11.58 -11.71 5.58
N TYR A 152 -11.13 -12.38 4.51
CA TYR A 152 -10.10 -11.85 3.61
C TYR A 152 -10.47 -10.49 3.00
N TYR A 153 -11.68 -10.34 2.45
CA TYR A 153 -12.09 -9.07 1.85
C TYR A 153 -12.35 -7.98 2.90
N LEU A 154 -12.91 -8.32 4.06
CA LEU A 154 -13.08 -7.39 5.18
C LEU A 154 -11.72 -6.90 5.70
N LEU A 155 -10.77 -7.80 5.87
CA LEU A 155 -9.42 -7.49 6.33
C LEU A 155 -8.68 -6.61 5.31
N GLY A 156 -8.75 -6.95 4.02
CA GLY A 156 -8.21 -6.09 2.96
C GLY A 156 -8.86 -4.70 2.94
N THR A 157 -10.19 -4.63 3.11
CA THR A 157 -10.91 -3.35 3.21
C THR A 157 -10.43 -2.52 4.39
N ALA A 158 -10.24 -3.15 5.56
CA ALA A 158 -9.74 -2.47 6.76
C ALA A 158 -8.31 -1.96 6.57
N ILE A 159 -7.40 -2.81 6.07
CA ILE A 159 -5.99 -2.45 5.85
C ILE A 159 -5.88 -1.27 4.87
N PHE A 160 -6.48 -1.40 3.68
CA PHE A 160 -6.39 -0.34 2.67
C PHE A 160 -7.18 0.91 3.08
N GLY A 161 -8.30 0.76 3.81
CA GLY A 161 -9.08 1.89 4.31
C GLY A 161 -8.31 2.71 5.35
N ILE A 162 -7.69 2.05 6.34
CA ILE A 162 -6.82 2.72 7.32
C ILE A 162 -5.66 3.42 6.61
N ALA A 163 -5.01 2.74 5.66
CA ALA A 163 -3.95 3.35 4.86
C ALA A 163 -4.45 4.58 4.10
N SER A 164 -5.62 4.54 3.47
CA SER A 164 -6.22 5.69 2.78
C SER A 164 -6.54 6.85 3.72
N ILE A 165 -7.05 6.59 4.94
CA ILE A 165 -7.34 7.63 5.94
C ILE A 165 -6.08 8.42 6.30
N VAL A 166 -4.92 7.78 6.33
CA VAL A 166 -3.63 8.43 6.62
C VAL A 166 -3.04 9.09 5.38
N LEU A 167 -2.98 8.34 4.27
CA LEU A 167 -2.24 8.76 3.08
C LEU A 167 -2.95 9.86 2.28
N VAL A 168 -4.29 9.83 2.19
CA VAL A 168 -5.02 10.79 1.36
C VAL A 168 -4.91 12.22 1.91
N PRO A 169 -5.20 12.49 3.21
CA PRO A 169 -5.04 13.84 3.75
C PRO A 169 -3.60 14.33 3.65
N MET A 170 -2.63 13.44 3.89
CA MET A 170 -1.20 13.75 3.77
C MET A 170 -0.81 14.13 2.34
N ALA A 171 -1.26 13.35 1.34
CA ALA A 171 -1.02 13.64 -0.07
C ALA A 171 -1.63 14.98 -0.50
N VAL A 172 -2.86 15.26 -0.07
CA VAL A 172 -3.54 16.52 -0.33
C VAL A 172 -2.77 17.68 0.30
N TYR A 173 -2.43 17.57 1.60
CA TYR A 173 -1.68 18.60 2.30
C TYR A 173 -0.33 18.88 1.63
N ASN A 174 0.47 17.85 1.38
CA ASN A 174 1.80 18.02 0.78
C ASN A 174 1.71 18.63 -0.62
N THR A 175 0.74 18.20 -1.44
CA THR A 175 0.53 18.73 -2.79
C THR A 175 0.11 20.20 -2.74
N LEU A 176 -0.85 20.56 -1.88
CA LEU A 176 -1.28 21.95 -1.72
C LEU A 176 -0.16 22.82 -1.16
N HIS A 177 0.58 22.34 -0.15
CA HIS A 177 1.74 23.02 0.39
C HIS A 177 2.78 23.31 -0.71
N TRP A 178 3.01 22.36 -1.63
CA TRP A 178 3.91 22.55 -2.77
C TRP A 178 3.45 23.63 -3.76
N PHE A 179 2.14 23.80 -3.98
CA PHE A 179 1.67 24.81 -4.94
C PHE A 179 1.35 26.17 -4.32
N LEU A 180 0.99 26.21 -3.04
CA LEU A 180 0.48 27.41 -2.38
C LEU A 180 1.53 28.15 -1.52
N ILE A 181 2.50 27.44 -0.94
CA ILE A 181 3.46 28.04 0.00
C ILE A 181 4.83 28.19 -0.68
N PRO A 182 5.25 29.42 -1.04
CA PRO A 182 6.55 29.63 -1.67
C PRO A 182 7.70 29.27 -0.72
N VAL A 183 8.81 28.80 -1.30
CA VAL A 183 10.00 28.38 -0.55
C VAL A 183 10.83 29.59 -0.18
N ALA A 184 11.25 29.69 1.08
CA ALA A 184 12.28 30.63 1.48
C ALA A 184 13.65 30.18 0.93
N GLN A 185 14.44 31.13 0.46
CA GLN A 185 15.74 30.97 -0.22
C GLN A 185 16.77 29.99 0.41
N PHE A 186 16.64 29.63 1.69
CA PHE A 186 17.55 28.73 2.39
C PHE A 186 16.86 27.51 3.04
N GLU A 187 15.60 27.26 2.71
CA GLU A 187 14.85 26.17 3.32
C GLU A 187 14.76 24.95 2.40
N PHE A 188 14.95 23.78 3.01
CA PHE A 188 14.66 22.51 2.36
C PHE A 188 13.15 22.41 2.14
N ARG A 189 12.74 22.09 0.91
CA ARG A 189 11.34 21.81 0.62
C ARG A 189 11.14 20.32 0.46
N GLN A 190 10.31 19.74 1.32
CA GLN A 190 9.94 18.33 1.19
C GLN A 190 9.11 18.11 -0.09
N GLY A 191 9.43 17.03 -0.82
CA GLY A 191 8.66 16.61 -1.98
C GLY A 191 7.26 16.14 -1.61
N ALA A 192 6.30 16.38 -2.50
CA ALA A 192 4.92 15.93 -2.36
C ALA A 192 4.61 14.65 -3.15
N GLY A 193 5.41 14.37 -4.19
CA GLY A 193 5.12 13.28 -5.13
C GLY A 193 5.11 11.89 -4.50
N GLU A 194 5.96 11.60 -3.52
CA GLU A 194 5.95 10.30 -2.82
C GLU A 194 4.61 10.02 -2.11
N SER A 195 4.10 11.01 -1.37
CA SER A 195 2.82 10.89 -0.68
C SER A 195 1.64 10.78 -1.65
N LEU A 196 1.69 11.53 -2.75
CA LEU A 196 0.70 11.45 -3.82
C LEU A 196 0.70 10.09 -4.52
N ALA A 197 1.88 9.58 -4.86
CA ALA A 197 2.06 8.27 -5.49
C ALA A 197 1.51 7.14 -4.60
N ALA A 198 1.77 7.19 -3.28
CA ALA A 198 1.22 6.24 -2.34
C ALA A 198 -0.32 6.28 -2.29
N ALA A 199 -0.91 7.48 -2.25
CA ALA A 199 -2.37 7.63 -2.26
C ALA A 199 -2.99 7.11 -3.58
N ILE A 200 -2.39 7.42 -4.73
CA ILE A 200 -2.81 6.94 -6.06
C ILE A 200 -2.78 5.41 -6.11
N ALA A 201 -1.76 4.78 -5.54
CA ALA A 201 -1.66 3.32 -5.53
C ALA A 201 -2.65 2.64 -4.57
N VAL A 202 -2.86 3.21 -3.37
CA VAL A 202 -3.66 2.56 -2.31
C VAL A 202 -5.17 2.71 -2.52
N VAL A 203 -5.64 3.91 -2.90
CA VAL A 203 -7.08 4.22 -2.96
C VAL A 203 -7.87 3.31 -3.92
N PRO A 204 -7.39 2.99 -5.14
CA PRO A 204 -8.10 2.08 -6.04
C PRO A 204 -8.32 0.69 -5.43
N PHE A 205 -7.35 0.18 -4.67
CA PHE A 205 -7.46 -1.11 -3.99
C PHE A 205 -8.45 -1.05 -2.83
N TRP A 206 -8.43 0.02 -2.03
CA TRP A 206 -9.45 0.23 -0.99
C TRP A 206 -10.86 0.21 -1.59
N ILE A 207 -11.10 0.99 -2.65
CA ILE A 207 -12.39 1.06 -3.34
C ILE A 207 -12.79 -0.32 -3.87
N LEU A 208 -11.87 -1.06 -4.50
CA LEU A 208 -12.14 -2.40 -5.02
C LEU A 208 -12.59 -3.36 -3.91
N PHE A 209 -11.83 -3.45 -2.82
CA PHE A 209 -12.15 -4.32 -1.69
C PHE A 209 -13.49 -3.93 -1.04
N LEU A 210 -13.70 -2.63 -0.80
CA LEU A 210 -14.94 -2.11 -0.24
C LEU A 210 -16.15 -2.44 -1.13
N ARG A 211 -16.04 -2.27 -2.45
CA ARG A 211 -17.12 -2.60 -3.39
C ARG A 211 -17.48 -4.09 -3.34
N ILE A 212 -16.49 -4.97 -3.24
CA ILE A 212 -16.71 -6.42 -3.13
C ILE A 212 -17.44 -6.74 -1.82
N VAL A 213 -17.01 -6.17 -0.71
CA VAL A 213 -17.65 -6.36 0.60
C VAL A 213 -19.10 -5.86 0.58
N LEU A 214 -19.33 -4.63 0.10
CA LEU A 214 -20.67 -4.04 0.01
C LEU A 214 -21.60 -4.85 -0.92
N ALA A 215 -21.07 -5.37 -2.03
CA ALA A 215 -21.83 -6.23 -2.93
C ALA A 215 -22.25 -7.54 -2.26
N ASP A 216 -21.36 -8.17 -1.46
CA ASP A 216 -21.69 -9.39 -0.72
C ASP A 216 -22.82 -9.14 0.29
N TYR A 217 -22.77 -8.03 1.04
CA TYR A 217 -23.84 -7.64 1.99
C TYR A 217 -25.17 -7.32 1.29
N ARG A 218 -25.15 -6.60 0.17
CA ARG A 218 -26.36 -6.26 -0.60
C ARG A 218 -27.03 -7.47 -1.23
N SER A 219 -26.29 -8.55 -1.48
CA SER A 219 -26.82 -9.78 -2.08
C SER A 219 -27.62 -10.68 -1.13
N GLY A 220 -27.77 -10.30 0.15
CA GLY A 220 -28.79 -10.87 1.04
C GLY A 220 -28.63 -12.35 1.41
N ARG A 221 -27.42 -12.93 1.35
CA ARG A 221 -27.16 -14.31 1.82
C ARG A 221 -27.10 -14.40 3.35
N VAL A 222 -28.17 -13.99 4.01
CA VAL A 222 -28.48 -14.31 5.40
C VAL A 222 -29.36 -15.56 5.35
N PRO A 223 -28.95 -16.69 5.97
CA PRO A 223 -29.90 -17.77 6.24
C PRO A 223 -31.02 -17.17 7.09
N THR A 224 -32.19 -16.98 6.48
CA THR A 224 -33.42 -16.93 7.27
C THR A 224 -33.54 -18.32 7.86
N GLU A 225 -33.19 -18.44 9.14
CA GLU A 225 -33.44 -19.63 9.94
C GLU A 225 -34.88 -20.08 9.64
N PRO A 226 -35.14 -21.35 9.26
CA PRO A 226 -36.51 -21.82 9.14
C PRO A 226 -37.13 -21.69 10.51
N MET A 227 -38.11 -20.79 10.60
CA MET A 227 -38.94 -20.57 11.77
C MET A 227 -39.39 -21.94 12.27
N ARG A 228 -38.83 -22.37 13.40
CA ARG A 228 -39.14 -23.63 14.05
C ARG A 228 -40.64 -23.60 14.37
N THR A 229 -41.44 -24.30 13.58
CA THR A 229 -42.84 -24.53 13.89
C THR A 229 -42.89 -25.32 15.20
N ALA A 230 -43.42 -24.69 16.24
CA ALA A 230 -43.74 -25.39 17.47
C ALA A 230 -44.84 -26.43 17.17
N PRO A 231 -44.80 -27.63 17.77
CA PRO A 231 -45.83 -28.63 17.58
C PRO A 231 -47.14 -28.16 18.21
N ALA A 232 -48.24 -28.34 17.47
CA ALA A 232 -49.59 -28.18 17.99
C ALA A 232 -49.84 -29.18 19.13
N SER A 233 -50.30 -28.67 20.26
CA SER A 233 -50.91 -29.44 21.35
C SER A 233 -52.42 -29.37 21.25
#